data_AF-G9K5R8-F1
#
_entry.id   AF-G9K5R8-F1
#
_cell.length_a   1.000
_cell.length_b   1.000
_cell.length_c   1.000
_cell.angle_alpha   90.00
_cell.angle_beta   90.00
_cell.angle_gamma   90.00
#
_symmetry.space_group_name_H-M   'P 1'
#
loop_
_entity.id
_entity.type
_entity.pdbx_description
1 polymer ?
#
loop_
_entity_poly.entity_id
_entity_poly.type
_entity_poly.pdbx_seq_one_letter_code
_entity_poly.pdbx_strand_id
1 'polypeptide(L)'
;LNYGSHTGDADGFKISTLLKLTETKSQQSRVTLLHHVLEEAEKGHPDLLQLPRDLEQPSQAAGINLELIRSESSTNLKKLLEMERKVSSSIPEVQEQYAGRLQASIEASRALDEVFQAIEEKKLELARYLCEDAQRLSLEDTFSTMKTFRDLFVRALKDNKDWKEQAVKAERRKRQLAEEEARRPRGEDGKPVRRGVGKQEEVCVIDALLADIRKGFQLRKTARGRGDAEGGGKAAATDPPRDKAP
;
A
#
# COMPACT_ATOMS: atom_id res chain seq x y z
N LEU A 1 12.31 10.96 -26.23
CA LEU A 1 13.02 9.89 -25.48
C LEU A 1 13.62 8.85 -26.43
N ASN A 2 12.83 8.26 -27.34
CA ASN A 2 13.28 7.20 -28.25
C ASN A 2 13.77 7.69 -29.64
N TYR A 3 14.11 8.97 -29.79
CA TYR A 3 14.43 9.54 -31.11
C TYR A 3 15.62 8.83 -31.77
N GLY A 4 15.45 8.40 -33.03
CA GLY A 4 16.47 7.66 -33.78
C GLY A 4 16.58 6.16 -33.46
N SER A 5 15.72 5.60 -32.59
CA SER A 5 15.61 4.14 -32.40
C SER A 5 14.51 3.54 -33.29
N HIS A 6 14.46 2.22 -33.39
CA HIS A 6 13.35 1.48 -34.02
C HIS A 6 11.98 1.65 -33.31
N THR A 7 11.94 2.35 -32.17
CA THR A 7 10.74 2.69 -31.39
C THR A 7 10.55 4.21 -31.26
N GLY A 8 11.20 4.99 -32.13
CA GLY A 8 11.15 6.46 -32.12
C GLY A 8 9.85 7.07 -32.62
N ASP A 9 9.13 6.35 -33.48
CA ASP A 9 7.92 6.80 -34.19
C ASP A 9 6.85 5.68 -34.10
N ALA A 10 6.50 5.30 -32.87
CA ALA A 10 5.59 4.18 -32.61
C ALA A 10 4.17 4.67 -32.30
N ASP A 11 3.19 4.22 -33.09
CA ASP A 11 1.76 4.55 -32.92
C ASP A 11 1.15 4.03 -31.60
N GLY A 12 1.81 3.06 -30.94
CA GLY A 12 1.33 2.46 -29.71
C GLY A 12 2.34 1.53 -29.04
N PHE A 13 1.95 0.99 -27.88
CA PHE A 13 2.77 0.07 -27.09
C PHE A 13 1.89 -0.99 -26.40
N LYS A 14 2.45 -2.19 -26.20
CA LYS A 14 1.77 -3.27 -25.46
C LYS A 14 1.58 -2.90 -23.99
N ILE A 15 0.52 -3.38 -23.36
CA ILE A 15 0.16 -2.99 -21.99
C ILE A 15 1.24 -3.36 -20.95
N SER A 16 1.99 -4.45 -21.17
CA SER A 16 3.16 -4.83 -20.37
C SER A 16 4.29 -3.79 -20.34
N THR A 17 4.33 -2.88 -21.32
CA THR A 17 5.29 -1.75 -21.36
C THR A 17 5.07 -0.76 -20.21
N LEU A 18 3.87 -0.67 -19.64
CA LEU A 18 3.57 0.22 -18.51
C LEU A 18 4.48 -0.05 -17.30
N LEU A 19 4.89 -1.31 -17.08
CA LEU A 19 5.79 -1.67 -16.00
C LEU A 19 7.21 -1.08 -16.20
N LYS A 20 7.67 -0.95 -17.46
CA LYS A 20 8.98 -0.39 -17.81
C LYS A 20 9.10 1.11 -17.52
N LEU A 21 7.98 1.83 -17.43
CA LEU A 21 7.95 3.23 -16.96
C LEU A 21 8.46 3.35 -15.51
N THR A 22 8.37 2.27 -14.73
CA THR A 22 8.78 2.22 -13.34
C THR A 22 10.25 1.81 -13.18
N GLU A 23 10.80 1.12 -14.17
CA GLU A 23 12.20 0.69 -14.23
C GLU A 23 13.12 1.79 -14.79
N THR A 24 12.59 2.61 -15.70
CA THR A 24 13.34 3.69 -16.37
C THR A 24 13.64 4.81 -15.38
N LYS A 25 14.90 4.92 -14.93
CA LYS A 25 15.34 5.89 -13.92
C LYS A 25 15.95 7.16 -14.53
N SER A 26 15.75 8.27 -13.83
CA SER A 26 16.49 9.51 -14.04
C SER A 26 17.97 9.33 -13.67
N GLN A 27 18.83 10.26 -14.12
CA GLN A 27 20.22 10.37 -13.68
C GLN A 27 20.31 10.51 -12.14
N GLN A 28 19.26 11.05 -11.51
CA GLN A 28 19.06 10.96 -10.06
C GLN A 28 18.39 9.61 -9.73
N SER A 29 19.17 8.67 -9.18
CA SER A 29 18.85 7.22 -9.08
C SER A 29 17.58 6.80 -8.32
N ARG A 30 16.83 7.75 -7.76
CA ARG A 30 15.59 7.55 -6.98
C ARG A 30 14.32 7.90 -7.74
N VAL A 31 14.38 8.69 -8.81
CA VAL A 31 13.21 9.13 -9.57
C VAL A 31 13.08 8.30 -10.84
N THR A 32 11.86 7.83 -11.15
CA THR A 32 11.56 7.03 -12.35
C THR A 32 10.73 7.84 -13.35
N LEU A 33 10.64 7.36 -14.59
CA LEU A 33 9.82 8.00 -15.63
C LEU A 33 8.35 8.10 -15.20
N LEU A 34 7.82 7.08 -14.51
CA LEU A 34 6.48 7.13 -13.92
C LEU A 34 6.31 8.31 -12.95
N HIS A 35 7.29 8.57 -12.07
CA HIS A 35 7.21 9.71 -11.13
C HIS A 35 7.07 11.04 -11.88
N HIS A 36 7.87 11.24 -12.94
CA HIS A 36 7.80 12.45 -13.78
C HIS A 36 6.49 12.56 -14.56
N VAL A 37 5.97 11.44 -15.11
CA VAL A 37 4.66 11.41 -15.78
C VAL A 37 3.54 11.82 -14.82
N LEU A 38 3.59 11.35 -13.56
CA LEU A 38 2.59 11.72 -12.54
C LEU A 38 2.70 13.20 -12.11
N GLU A 39 3.92 13.74 -11.99
CA GLU A 39 4.10 15.18 -11.72
C GLU A 39 3.56 16.07 -12.84
N GLU A 40 3.63 15.63 -14.10
CA GLU A 40 3.10 16.39 -15.24
C GLU A 40 1.58 16.22 -15.40
N ALA A 41 1.07 15.00 -15.16
CA ALA A 41 -0.37 14.76 -15.07
C ALA A 41 -1.03 15.62 -13.98
N GLU A 42 -0.41 15.78 -12.81
CA GLU A 42 -0.92 16.65 -11.74
C GLU A 42 -1.06 18.13 -12.16
N LYS A 43 -0.29 18.60 -13.15
CA LYS A 43 -0.35 19.99 -13.65
C LYS A 43 -1.37 20.15 -14.79
N GLY A 44 -1.38 19.22 -15.75
CA GLY A 44 -2.15 19.34 -17.00
C GLY A 44 -3.44 18.51 -17.05
N HIS A 45 -3.45 17.35 -16.41
CA HIS A 45 -4.48 16.31 -16.54
C HIS A 45 -4.75 15.62 -15.18
N PRO A 46 -5.25 16.35 -14.16
CA PRO A 46 -5.40 15.84 -12.79
C PRO A 46 -6.48 14.74 -12.67
N ASP A 47 -7.34 14.60 -13.68
CA ASP A 47 -8.28 13.49 -13.86
C ASP A 47 -7.57 12.14 -13.97
N LEU A 48 -6.42 12.08 -14.66
CA LEU A 48 -5.62 10.86 -14.81
C LEU A 48 -5.09 10.31 -13.47
N LEU A 49 -5.06 11.14 -12.42
CA LEU A 49 -4.67 10.69 -11.06
C LEU A 49 -5.72 9.75 -10.43
N GLN A 50 -6.93 9.66 -11.00
CA GLN A 50 -7.97 8.72 -10.57
C GLN A 50 -7.79 7.31 -11.14
N LEU A 51 -6.89 7.10 -12.11
CA LEU A 51 -6.67 5.80 -12.78
C LEU A 51 -6.52 4.59 -11.82
N PRO A 52 -5.88 4.69 -10.63
CA PRO A 52 -5.84 3.57 -9.68
C PRO A 52 -7.19 3.09 -9.17
N ARG A 53 -8.21 3.95 -9.19
CA ARG A 53 -9.61 3.63 -8.84
C ARG A 53 -10.31 2.90 -9.98
N ASP A 54 -10.08 3.33 -11.21
CA ASP A 54 -10.66 2.69 -12.40
C ASP A 54 -10.06 1.28 -12.62
N LEU A 55 -8.80 1.08 -12.21
CA LEU A 55 -8.10 -0.21 -12.21
C LEU A 55 -8.42 -1.10 -10.99
N GLU A 56 -9.36 -0.74 -10.12
CA GLU A 56 -9.73 -1.53 -8.93
C GLU A 56 -10.31 -2.91 -9.31
N GLN A 57 -11.24 -2.97 -10.26
CA GLN A 57 -11.86 -4.23 -10.69
C GLN A 57 -10.84 -5.16 -11.39
N PRO A 58 -10.01 -4.71 -12.35
CA PRO A 58 -8.87 -5.50 -12.84
C PRO A 58 -7.92 -5.98 -11.74
N SER A 59 -7.63 -5.13 -10.74
CA SER A 59 -6.77 -5.48 -9.61
C SER A 59 -7.32 -6.63 -8.76
N GLN A 60 -8.65 -6.69 -8.59
CA GLN A 60 -9.34 -7.78 -7.92
C GLN A 60 -9.40 -9.05 -8.79
N ALA A 61 -9.57 -8.91 -10.11
CA ALA A 61 -9.63 -10.02 -11.06
C ALA A 61 -8.27 -10.73 -11.30
N ALA A 62 -7.15 -10.05 -11.03
CA ALA A 62 -5.79 -10.55 -11.27
C ALA A 62 -5.42 -11.88 -10.58
N GLY A 63 -6.16 -12.30 -9.55
CA GLY A 63 -5.95 -13.58 -8.86
C GLY A 63 -6.90 -14.72 -9.30
N ILE A 64 -7.77 -14.48 -10.30
CA ILE A 64 -8.81 -15.43 -10.70
C ILE A 64 -8.29 -16.33 -11.83
N ASN A 65 -8.00 -17.58 -11.52
CA ASN A 65 -7.70 -18.59 -12.54
C ASN A 65 -9.00 -19.12 -13.17
N LEU A 66 -9.42 -18.48 -14.25
CA LEU A 66 -10.68 -18.82 -14.96
C LEU A 66 -10.68 -20.26 -15.52
N GLU A 67 -9.53 -20.78 -15.96
CA GLU A 67 -9.45 -22.11 -16.55
C GLU A 67 -9.64 -23.21 -15.50
N LEU A 68 -9.07 -23.04 -14.30
CA LEU A 68 -9.32 -23.92 -13.16
C LEU A 68 -10.81 -23.96 -12.83
N ILE A 69 -11.46 -22.80 -12.65
CA ILE A 69 -12.88 -22.71 -12.29
C ILE A 69 -13.75 -23.35 -13.40
N ARG A 70 -13.42 -23.14 -14.69
CA ARG A 70 -14.10 -23.78 -15.82
C ARG A 70 -13.95 -25.30 -15.79
N SER A 71 -12.75 -25.80 -15.50
CA SER A 71 -12.46 -27.24 -15.44
C SER A 71 -13.18 -27.94 -14.26
N GLU A 72 -13.24 -27.29 -13.10
CA GLU A 72 -13.95 -27.79 -11.92
C GLU A 72 -15.47 -27.76 -12.14
N SER A 73 -16.00 -26.66 -12.68
CA SER A 73 -17.41 -26.51 -13.06
C SER A 73 -17.86 -27.59 -14.04
N SER A 74 -17.10 -27.81 -15.13
CA SER A 74 -17.38 -28.87 -16.11
C SER A 74 -17.36 -30.27 -15.47
N THR A 75 -16.42 -30.50 -14.54
CA THR A 75 -16.32 -31.77 -13.80
C THR A 75 -17.51 -31.97 -12.86
N ASN A 76 -17.97 -30.91 -12.19
CA ASN A 76 -19.11 -30.97 -11.29
C ASN A 76 -20.43 -31.15 -12.06
N LEU A 77 -20.63 -30.47 -13.19
CA LEU A 77 -21.79 -30.67 -14.07
C LEU A 77 -21.88 -32.12 -14.57
N LYS A 78 -20.75 -32.74 -14.96
CA LYS A 78 -20.72 -34.17 -15.36
C LYS A 78 -21.19 -35.09 -14.22
N LYS A 79 -20.75 -34.83 -12.98
CA LYS A 79 -21.18 -35.59 -11.79
C LYS A 79 -22.66 -35.37 -11.46
N LEU A 80 -23.16 -34.13 -11.60
CA LEU A 80 -24.58 -33.82 -11.40
C LEU A 80 -25.46 -34.57 -12.41
N LEU A 81 -25.11 -34.57 -13.70
CA LEU A 81 -25.82 -35.30 -14.75
C LEU A 81 -25.71 -36.83 -14.61
N GLU A 82 -24.69 -37.35 -13.93
CA GLU A 82 -24.62 -38.77 -13.57
C GLU A 82 -25.52 -39.08 -12.36
N MET A 83 -25.56 -38.19 -11.37
CA MET A 83 -26.38 -38.33 -10.17
C MET A 83 -27.87 -38.19 -10.48
N GLU A 84 -28.25 -37.24 -11.34
CA GLU A 84 -29.59 -37.09 -11.92
C GLU A 84 -30.07 -38.40 -12.52
N ARG A 85 -29.30 -39.01 -13.45
CA ARG A 85 -29.64 -40.31 -14.05
C ARG A 85 -29.83 -41.41 -13.01
N LYS A 86 -28.97 -41.49 -11.99
CA LYS A 86 -29.10 -42.47 -10.89
C LYS A 86 -30.38 -42.25 -10.09
N VAL A 87 -30.68 -41.00 -9.72
CA VAL A 87 -31.91 -40.63 -9.00
C VAL A 87 -33.15 -40.93 -9.84
N SER A 88 -33.18 -40.58 -11.13
CA SER A 88 -34.28 -40.91 -12.03
C SER A 88 -34.53 -42.41 -12.20
N SER A 89 -33.51 -43.25 -11.97
CA SER A 89 -33.62 -44.72 -11.94
C SER A 89 -33.88 -45.32 -10.55
N SER A 90 -34.02 -44.49 -9.51
CA SER A 90 -34.22 -44.90 -8.11
C SER A 90 -35.71 -44.99 -7.73
N ILE A 91 -35.99 -45.46 -6.52
CA ILE A 91 -37.35 -45.52 -5.95
C ILE A 91 -38.00 -44.11 -5.85
N PRO A 92 -39.35 -44.01 -5.89
CA PRO A 92 -40.04 -42.72 -5.93
C PRO A 92 -39.69 -41.75 -4.80
N GLU A 93 -39.46 -42.25 -3.59
CA GLU A 93 -39.10 -41.46 -2.41
C GLU A 93 -37.75 -40.74 -2.60
N VAL A 94 -36.79 -41.38 -3.27
CA VAL A 94 -35.49 -40.81 -3.61
C VAL A 94 -35.64 -39.78 -4.74
N GLN A 95 -36.54 -40.02 -5.70
CA GLN A 95 -36.84 -39.03 -6.75
C GLN A 95 -37.43 -37.76 -6.15
N GLU A 96 -38.48 -37.88 -5.32
CA GLU A 96 -39.14 -36.75 -4.66
C GLU A 96 -38.16 -35.94 -3.80
N GLN A 97 -37.27 -36.61 -3.05
CA GLN A 97 -36.32 -35.94 -2.17
C GLN A 97 -35.20 -35.17 -2.90
N TYR A 98 -34.72 -35.67 -4.05
CA TYR A 98 -33.48 -35.18 -4.67
C TYR A 98 -33.64 -34.56 -6.07
N ALA A 99 -34.64 -34.94 -6.87
CA ALA A 99 -34.73 -34.53 -8.28
C ALA A 99 -34.76 -33.00 -8.46
N GLY A 100 -35.61 -32.29 -7.72
CA GLY A 100 -35.70 -30.82 -7.79
C GLY A 100 -34.41 -30.09 -7.41
N ARG A 101 -33.65 -30.63 -6.44
CA ARG A 101 -32.36 -30.05 -6.02
C ARG A 101 -31.27 -30.27 -7.07
N LEU A 102 -31.27 -31.44 -7.71
CA LEU A 102 -30.35 -31.76 -8.80
C LEU A 102 -30.63 -30.90 -10.03
N GLN A 103 -31.90 -30.78 -10.42
CA GLN A 103 -32.33 -29.93 -11.53
C GLN A 103 -31.89 -28.48 -11.33
N ALA A 104 -32.18 -27.88 -10.18
CA ALA A 104 -31.75 -26.51 -9.86
C ALA A 104 -30.21 -26.35 -9.87
N SER A 105 -29.46 -27.36 -9.43
CA SER A 105 -27.99 -27.36 -9.47
C SER A 105 -27.43 -27.47 -10.90
N ILE A 106 -28.09 -28.24 -11.76
CA ILE A 106 -27.76 -28.37 -13.19
C ILE A 106 -28.05 -27.05 -13.92
N GLU A 107 -29.19 -26.43 -13.65
CA GLU A 107 -29.57 -25.12 -14.20
C GLU A 107 -28.58 -24.02 -13.78
N ALA A 108 -28.22 -23.94 -12.50
CA ALA A 108 -27.19 -23.01 -12.03
C ALA A 108 -25.82 -23.26 -12.69
N SER A 109 -25.46 -24.52 -12.93
CA SER A 109 -24.23 -24.88 -13.64
C SER A 109 -24.25 -24.48 -15.12
N ARG A 110 -25.42 -24.50 -15.78
CA ARG A 110 -25.59 -24.04 -17.17
C ARG A 110 -25.54 -22.51 -17.26
N ALA A 111 -26.18 -21.79 -16.33
CA ALA A 111 -26.09 -20.33 -16.25
C ALA A 111 -24.63 -19.85 -16.03
N LEU A 112 -23.81 -20.63 -15.30
CA LEU A 112 -22.38 -20.35 -15.18
C LEU A 112 -21.60 -20.55 -16.51
N ASP A 113 -22.01 -21.48 -17.38
CA ASP A 113 -21.42 -21.64 -18.71
C ASP A 113 -21.73 -20.45 -19.63
N GLU A 114 -22.96 -19.92 -19.57
CA GLU A 114 -23.34 -18.67 -20.27
C GLU A 114 -22.45 -17.49 -19.84
N VAL A 115 -22.13 -17.37 -18.54
CA VAL A 115 -21.18 -16.37 -18.02
C VAL A 115 -19.77 -16.61 -18.57
N PHE A 116 -19.29 -17.86 -18.66
CA PHE A 116 -18.00 -18.17 -19.27
C PHE A 116 -17.94 -17.82 -20.77
N GLN A 117 -19.04 -17.99 -21.51
CA GLN A 117 -19.13 -17.61 -22.92
C GLN A 117 -19.06 -16.07 -23.07
N ALA A 118 -19.82 -15.32 -22.26
CA ALA A 118 -19.76 -13.85 -22.24
C ALA A 118 -18.37 -13.30 -21.87
N ILE A 119 -17.62 -14.00 -20.99
CA ILE A 119 -16.23 -13.63 -20.66
C ILE A 119 -15.29 -13.84 -21.87
N GLU A 120 -15.43 -14.93 -22.64
CA GLU A 120 -14.63 -15.12 -23.85
C GLU A 120 -14.97 -14.06 -24.92
N GLU A 121 -16.25 -13.71 -25.11
CA GLU A 121 -16.63 -12.61 -26.02
C GLU A 121 -15.96 -11.29 -25.63
N LYS A 122 -15.97 -10.94 -24.33
CA LYS A 122 -15.30 -9.73 -23.83
C LYS A 122 -13.78 -9.80 -23.90
N LYS A 123 -13.18 -10.98 -23.79
CA LYS A 123 -11.75 -11.19 -24.06
C LYS A 123 -11.42 -10.94 -25.54
N LEU A 124 -12.27 -11.35 -26.48
CA LEU A 124 -12.09 -11.05 -27.91
C LEU A 124 -12.21 -9.54 -28.20
N GLU A 125 -13.14 -8.83 -27.56
CA GLU A 125 -13.21 -7.37 -27.62
C GLU A 125 -11.95 -6.70 -27.05
N LEU A 126 -11.50 -7.13 -25.87
CA LEU A 126 -10.30 -6.60 -25.21
C LEU A 126 -9.04 -6.83 -26.03
N ALA A 127 -8.87 -8.01 -26.63
CA ALA A 127 -7.76 -8.32 -27.52
C ALA A 127 -7.70 -7.37 -28.72
N ARG A 128 -8.84 -7.10 -29.37
CA ARG A 128 -8.93 -6.12 -30.46
C ARG A 128 -8.59 -4.71 -29.99
N TYR A 129 -9.11 -4.29 -28.83
CA TYR A 129 -8.85 -2.96 -28.26
C TYR A 129 -7.38 -2.73 -27.91
N LEU A 130 -6.69 -3.76 -27.37
CA LEU A 130 -5.27 -3.71 -27.04
C LEU A 130 -4.34 -4.02 -28.23
N CYS A 131 -4.90 -4.29 -29.42
CA CYS A 131 -4.15 -4.77 -30.59
C CYS A 131 -3.29 -6.01 -30.32
N GLU A 132 -3.78 -6.93 -29.47
CA GLU A 132 -3.11 -8.18 -29.11
C GLU A 132 -3.80 -9.40 -29.75
N ASP A 133 -3.05 -10.49 -29.90
CA ASP A 133 -3.55 -11.76 -30.45
C ASP A 133 -4.48 -12.44 -29.43
N ALA A 134 -5.75 -12.57 -29.77
CA ALA A 134 -6.78 -13.16 -28.92
C ALA A 134 -6.52 -14.62 -28.52
N GLN A 135 -5.76 -15.39 -29.32
CA GLN A 135 -5.35 -16.76 -28.97
C GLN A 135 -4.24 -16.77 -27.90
N ARG A 136 -3.47 -15.68 -27.81
CA ARG A 136 -2.32 -15.53 -26.88
C ARG A 136 -2.63 -14.63 -25.68
N LEU A 137 -3.70 -13.84 -25.74
CA LEU A 137 -4.12 -12.97 -24.65
C LEU A 137 -4.54 -13.79 -23.43
N SER A 138 -3.75 -13.70 -22.36
CA SER A 138 -4.06 -14.21 -21.04
C SER A 138 -4.73 -13.12 -20.21
N LEU A 139 -5.97 -13.36 -19.76
CA LEU A 139 -6.68 -12.42 -18.88
C LEU A 139 -5.98 -12.31 -17.52
N GLU A 140 -5.46 -13.43 -17.00
CA GLU A 140 -4.72 -13.49 -15.73
C GLU A 140 -3.45 -12.61 -15.78
N ASP A 141 -2.65 -12.71 -16.85
CA ASP A 141 -1.45 -11.89 -17.04
C ASP A 141 -1.79 -10.42 -17.31
N THR A 142 -2.86 -10.16 -18.06
CA THR A 142 -3.33 -8.79 -18.37
C THR A 142 -3.76 -8.07 -17.10
N PHE A 143 -4.61 -8.71 -16.28
CA PHE A 143 -5.07 -8.15 -15.02
C PHE A 143 -3.94 -8.08 -13.97
N SER A 144 -3.03 -9.06 -13.93
CA SER A 144 -1.81 -9.01 -13.10
C SER A 144 -0.89 -7.85 -13.49
N THR A 145 -0.76 -7.55 -14.78
CA THR A 145 -0.03 -6.38 -15.29
C THR A 145 -0.71 -5.08 -14.83
N MET A 146 -2.04 -4.96 -15.03
CA MET A 146 -2.81 -3.80 -14.60
C MET A 146 -2.74 -3.57 -13.09
N LYS A 147 -2.86 -4.63 -12.28
CA LYS A 147 -2.69 -4.60 -10.82
C LYS A 147 -1.31 -4.09 -10.42
N THR A 148 -0.26 -4.70 -11.00
CA THR A 148 1.13 -4.35 -10.66
C THR A 148 1.41 -2.89 -11.01
N PHE A 149 0.92 -2.42 -12.17
CA PHE A 149 1.01 -1.02 -12.55
C PHE A 149 0.24 -0.10 -11.60
N ARG A 150 -1.01 -0.42 -11.25
CA ARG A 150 -1.81 0.32 -10.26
C ARG A 150 -1.07 0.46 -8.93
N ASP A 151 -0.51 -0.62 -8.40
CA ASP A 151 0.21 -0.60 -7.13
C ASP A 151 1.51 0.22 -7.21
N LEU A 152 2.17 0.25 -8.37
CA LEU A 152 3.33 1.11 -8.62
C LEU A 152 2.93 2.60 -8.79
N PHE A 153 1.79 2.88 -9.43
CA PHE A 153 1.22 4.22 -9.58
C PHE A 153 0.88 4.85 -8.22
N VAL A 154 0.19 4.10 -7.35
CA VAL A 154 -0.14 4.56 -5.98
C VAL A 154 1.13 4.83 -5.16
N ARG A 155 2.17 3.98 -5.30
CA ARG A 155 3.47 4.20 -4.65
C ARG A 155 4.15 5.48 -5.16
N ALA A 156 4.26 5.65 -6.48
CA ALA A 156 4.90 6.81 -7.08
C ALA A 156 4.17 8.13 -6.78
N LEU A 157 2.83 8.13 -6.68
CA LEU A 157 2.07 9.29 -6.19
C LEU A 157 2.45 9.68 -4.76
N LYS A 158 2.56 8.68 -3.86
CA LYS A 158 2.95 8.90 -2.47
C LYS A 158 4.39 9.40 -2.38
N ASP A 159 5.31 8.78 -3.10
CA ASP A 159 6.74 9.14 -3.11
C ASP A 159 6.94 10.58 -3.62
N ASN A 160 6.25 10.98 -4.71
CA ASN A 160 6.21 12.36 -5.19
C ASN A 160 5.71 13.35 -4.11
N LYS A 161 4.62 13.03 -3.42
CA LYS A 161 4.08 13.87 -2.34
C LYS A 161 5.08 14.00 -1.18
N ASP A 162 5.65 12.89 -0.72
CA ASP A 162 6.62 12.86 0.37
C ASP A 162 7.88 13.68 0.00
N TRP A 163 8.33 13.64 -1.26
CA TRP A 163 9.44 14.49 -1.75
C TRP A 163 9.08 15.97 -1.78
N LYS A 164 7.90 16.35 -2.29
CA LYS A 164 7.42 17.76 -2.26
C LYS A 164 7.38 18.30 -0.83
N GLU A 165 6.83 17.53 0.12
CA GLU A 165 6.82 17.91 1.53
C GLU A 165 8.22 18.04 2.14
N GLN A 166 9.15 17.13 1.81
CA GLN A 166 10.53 17.19 2.28
C GLN A 166 11.28 18.40 1.70
N ALA A 167 11.07 18.73 0.43
CA ALA A 167 11.66 19.90 -0.23
C ALA A 167 11.22 21.19 0.47
N VAL A 168 9.91 21.37 0.71
CA VAL A 168 9.37 22.54 1.45
C VAL A 168 9.94 22.62 2.88
N LYS A 169 10.03 21.48 3.59
CA LYS A 169 10.62 21.41 4.94
C LYS A 169 12.13 21.70 4.94
N ALA A 170 12.86 21.36 3.87
CA ALA A 170 14.29 21.66 3.72
C ALA A 170 14.51 23.13 3.37
N GLU A 171 13.72 23.69 2.45
CA GLU A 171 13.81 25.09 2.06
C GLU A 171 13.46 26.01 3.24
N ARG A 172 12.40 25.72 3.99
CA ARG A 172 12.04 26.48 5.20
C ARG A 172 13.18 26.50 6.23
N ARG A 173 13.85 25.36 6.46
CA ARG A 173 15.03 25.28 7.34
C ARG A 173 16.20 26.10 6.80
N LYS A 174 16.48 26.04 5.48
CA LYS A 174 17.52 26.85 4.84
C LYS A 174 17.24 28.36 4.98
N ARG A 175 15.99 28.80 4.79
CA ARG A 175 15.56 30.19 4.98
C ARG A 175 15.73 30.64 6.44
N GLN A 176 15.34 29.81 7.42
CA GLN A 176 15.53 30.09 8.85
C GLN A 176 17.00 30.23 9.23
N LEU A 177 17.88 29.32 8.78
CA LEU A 177 19.31 29.39 9.04
C LEU A 177 19.96 30.63 8.40
N ALA A 178 19.55 31.00 7.18
CA ALA A 178 20.02 32.20 6.51
C ALA A 178 19.55 33.49 7.21
N GLU A 179 18.32 33.52 7.74
CA GLU A 179 17.83 34.65 8.52
C GLU A 179 18.55 34.76 9.88
N GLU A 180 18.80 33.64 10.56
CA GLU A 180 19.58 33.60 11.79
C GLU A 180 21.01 34.11 11.55
N GLU A 181 21.66 33.64 10.47
CA GLU A 181 23.01 34.08 10.08
C GLU A 181 23.05 35.57 9.70
N ALA A 182 22.02 36.08 9.01
CA ALA A 182 21.89 37.50 8.70
C ALA A 182 21.65 38.39 9.95
N ARG A 183 21.05 37.83 11.00
CA ARG A 183 20.82 38.51 12.30
C ARG A 183 22.01 38.39 13.27
N ARG A 184 23.05 37.62 12.94
CA ARG A 184 24.32 37.61 13.71
C ARG A 184 25.09 38.92 13.45
N PRO A 185 25.56 39.62 14.50
CA PRO A 185 26.30 40.87 14.32
C PRO A 185 27.59 40.63 13.53
N ARG A 186 27.79 41.43 12.48
CA ARG A 186 29.07 41.52 11.75
C ARG A 186 29.96 42.54 12.44
N GLY A 187 31.25 42.25 12.56
CA GLY A 187 32.24 43.20 13.10
C GLY A 187 32.59 44.27 12.06
N GLU A 188 33.32 45.30 12.48
CA GLU A 188 33.69 46.44 11.63
C GLU A 188 34.45 46.03 10.35
N ASP A 189 35.19 44.92 10.36
CA ASP A 189 35.89 44.36 9.19
C ASP A 189 35.00 43.52 8.22
N GLY A 190 33.68 43.52 8.41
CA GLY A 190 32.73 42.80 7.55
C GLY A 190 32.76 41.26 7.64
N LYS A 191 33.72 40.68 8.36
CA LYS A 191 33.80 39.25 8.68
C LYS A 191 32.75 38.87 9.74
N PRO A 192 32.19 37.65 9.71
CA PRO A 192 31.33 37.17 10.79
C PRO A 192 32.13 37.15 12.08
N VAL A 193 31.57 37.70 13.17
CA VAL A 193 32.19 37.64 14.49
C VAL A 193 32.17 36.17 14.93
N ARG A 194 33.27 35.44 14.67
CA ARG A 194 33.67 34.38 15.58
C ARG A 194 33.75 35.04 16.94
N ARG A 195 32.96 34.55 17.89
CA ARG A 195 33.05 34.93 19.29
C ARG A 195 34.46 34.54 19.73
N GLY A 196 35.38 35.48 19.62
CA GLY A 196 36.76 35.29 20.06
C GLY A 196 36.76 34.93 21.52
N VAL A 197 37.87 34.35 21.99
CA VAL A 197 38.12 34.13 23.41
C VAL A 197 38.35 35.49 24.07
N GLY A 198 37.25 36.25 24.22
CA GLY A 198 37.19 37.36 25.13
C GLY A 198 37.35 36.78 26.52
N LYS A 199 38.30 37.32 27.29
CA LYS A 199 38.61 36.90 28.66
C LYS A 199 37.32 36.85 29.48
N GLN A 200 36.73 35.67 29.60
CA GLN A 200 35.89 35.38 30.75
C GLN A 200 36.88 35.18 31.89
N GLU A 201 36.79 36.04 32.89
CA GLU A 201 37.29 35.67 34.22
C GLU A 201 36.68 34.31 34.55
N GLU A 202 37.51 33.36 34.96
CA GLU A 202 37.09 31.99 35.25
C GLU A 202 36.21 32.00 36.50
N VAL A 203 34.91 32.28 36.31
CA VAL A 203 33.89 31.65 37.13
C VAL A 203 33.99 30.17 36.77
N CYS A 204 34.81 29.45 37.55
CA CYS A 204 35.02 28.02 37.39
C CYS A 204 33.67 27.35 37.21
N VAL A 205 33.55 26.47 36.19
CA VAL A 205 32.30 25.73 35.93
C VAL A 205 31.84 24.98 37.19
N ILE A 206 32.80 24.59 38.03
CA ILE A 206 32.61 24.03 39.38
C ILE A 206 31.83 24.98 40.30
N ASP A 207 32.13 26.28 40.35
CA ASP A 207 31.44 27.24 41.22
C ASP A 207 30.01 27.52 40.76
N ALA A 208 29.77 27.56 39.44
CA ALA A 208 28.42 27.63 38.90
C ALA A 208 27.60 26.38 39.27
N LEU A 209 28.18 25.19 39.11
CA LEU A 209 27.54 23.92 39.50
C LEU A 209 27.30 23.84 41.02
N LEU A 210 28.25 24.29 41.85
CA LEU A 210 28.10 24.33 43.31
C LEU A 210 27.05 25.37 43.76
N ALA A 211 26.93 26.50 43.06
CA ALA A 211 25.88 27.49 43.32
C ALA A 211 24.49 26.94 42.98
N ASP A 212 24.34 26.20 41.88
CA ASP A 212 23.08 25.58 41.49
C ASP A 212 22.72 24.38 42.39
N ILE A 213 23.71 23.59 42.84
CA ILE A 213 23.52 22.55 43.87
C ILE A 213 23.05 23.18 45.20
N ARG A 214 23.65 24.31 45.62
CA ARG A 214 23.21 25.05 46.83
C ARG A 214 21.82 25.68 46.70
N LYS A 215 21.41 26.10 45.50
CA LYS A 215 20.05 26.61 45.23
C LYS A 215 18.99 25.50 45.17
N GLY A 216 19.41 24.25 44.92
CA GLY A 216 18.55 23.08 44.85
C GLY A 216 17.84 22.96 43.50
N PHE A 217 18.18 21.91 42.74
CA PHE A 217 17.50 21.61 41.48
C PHE A 217 16.10 21.05 41.72
N GLN A 218 15.08 21.69 41.12
CA GLN A 218 13.75 21.08 41.01
C GLN A 218 13.76 19.97 39.96
N LEU A 219 14.09 18.76 40.38
CA LEU A 219 13.93 17.54 39.58
C LEU A 219 12.46 17.38 39.17
N ARG A 220 12.18 17.39 37.86
CA ARG A 220 10.84 17.04 37.36
C ARG A 220 10.53 15.61 37.79
N LYS A 221 9.44 15.42 38.56
CA LYS A 221 8.90 14.09 38.86
C LYS A 221 8.59 13.38 37.54
N THR A 222 9.35 12.33 37.23
CA THR A 222 8.96 11.37 36.21
C THR A 222 7.69 10.66 36.69
N ALA A 223 6.65 10.65 35.85
CA ALA A 223 5.36 10.08 36.23
C ALA A 223 5.43 8.54 36.28
N ARG A 224 5.83 7.99 37.44
CA ARG A 224 5.53 6.61 37.84
C ARG A 224 4.51 6.65 38.97
N GLY A 225 3.24 6.78 38.57
CA GLY A 225 2.08 6.69 39.46
C GLY A 225 1.32 5.38 39.20
N ARG A 226 1.82 4.29 39.76
CA ARG A 226 1.07 3.04 40.03
C ARG A 226 1.24 2.85 41.53
N GLY A 227 0.25 3.00 42.39
CA GLY A 227 -1.18 3.17 42.15
C GLY A 227 -1.86 2.46 43.31
N ASP A 228 -1.90 3.11 44.47
CA ASP A 228 -2.41 2.55 45.72
C ASP A 228 -3.22 3.63 46.46
N ALA A 229 -4.53 3.38 46.60
CA ALA A 229 -5.41 3.92 47.63
C ALA A 229 -6.86 3.41 47.38
N GLU A 230 -7.09 2.10 47.54
CA GLU A 230 -8.47 1.61 47.70
C GLU A 230 -8.86 1.75 49.18
N GLY A 231 -9.85 2.58 49.45
CA GLY A 231 -10.32 2.85 50.81
C GLY A 231 -11.65 2.16 51.09
N GLY A 232 -11.64 1.19 52.00
CA GLY A 232 -12.79 0.92 52.87
C GLY A 232 -13.46 -0.46 52.77
N GLY A 233 -13.08 -1.35 53.71
CA GLY A 233 -14.10 -1.92 54.59
C GLY A 233 -14.16 -3.45 54.76
N LYS A 234 -14.26 -3.83 56.04
CA LYS A 234 -14.79 -5.08 56.63
C LYS A 234 -13.94 -6.37 56.66
N ALA A 235 -13.67 -6.72 57.92
CA ALA A 235 -13.97 -8.02 58.56
C ALA A 235 -12.95 -9.17 58.50
N ALA A 236 -12.20 -9.26 59.60
CA ALA A 236 -12.17 -10.39 60.54
C ALA A 236 -11.45 -11.72 60.19
N ALA A 237 -10.71 -12.16 61.22
CA ALA A 237 -10.47 -13.53 61.69
C ALA A 237 -9.19 -14.30 61.28
N THR A 238 -8.46 -14.67 62.33
CA THR A 238 -7.71 -15.94 62.57
C THR A 238 -6.44 -16.29 61.77
N ASP A 239 -5.31 -16.26 62.49
CA ASP A 239 -4.17 -17.20 62.42
C ASP A 239 -4.60 -18.69 62.56
N PRO A 240 -3.74 -19.72 62.34
CA PRO A 240 -2.47 -19.82 61.56
C PRO A 240 -2.64 -21.02 60.56
N PRO A 241 -1.68 -21.94 60.21
CA PRO A 241 -0.22 -22.02 60.41
C PRO A 241 0.59 -22.41 59.13
N ARG A 242 1.72 -23.11 59.32
CA ARG A 242 2.64 -23.68 58.32
C ARG A 242 2.25 -25.10 57.85
N ASP A 243 2.76 -25.46 56.67
CA ASP A 243 3.73 -26.56 56.41
C ASP A 243 3.35 -27.61 55.33
N LYS A 244 4.31 -27.80 54.40
CA LYS A 244 4.61 -28.98 53.56
C LYS A 244 3.72 -29.43 52.38
N ALA A 245 4.45 -29.72 51.30
CA ALA A 245 4.14 -30.52 50.10
C ALA A 245 3.93 -32.03 50.47
N PRO A 246 3.64 -32.96 49.54
CA PRO A 246 3.85 -32.94 48.08
C PRO A 246 2.72 -32.31 47.25
#